data_AF-A0A923TD16-F1
#
_entry.id   AF-A0A923TD16-F1
#
_cell.length_a   1.000
_cell.length_b   1.000
_cell.length_c   1.000
_cell.angle_alpha   90.00
_cell.angle_beta   90.00
_cell.angle_gamma   90.00
#
_symmetry.space_group_name_H-M   'P 1'
#
loop_
_entity.id
_entity.type
_entity.pdbx_description
1 polymer ?
#
loop_
_entity_poly.entity_id
_entity_poly.type
_entity_poly.pdbx_seq_one_letter_code
_entity_poly.pdbx_strand_id
1 'polypeptide(L)'
;MGAFPLRAPATAEFSPGASFTLEGWFYLTRNTPFAWLMGKGLAAGGPDPFLSFALLLNDDGTRVRFTTSTGTAGSARDLTAPTAFPLRTWTHVAAVLENGTTTRLLTNGTVVATGTATGAPLSAPSVPFGVGI
;
A
#
# COMPACT_ATOMS: atom_id res chain seq x y z
N MET A 1 5.49 6.62 23.18
CA MET A 1 6.03 7.01 21.85
C MET A 1 4.90 7.01 20.84
N GLY A 2 4.82 8.03 19.98
CA GLY A 2 4.01 8.00 18.75
C GLY A 2 2.63 8.70 18.79
N ALA A 3 2.58 10.02 18.97
CA ALA A 3 1.35 10.80 18.76
C ALA A 3 1.19 11.30 17.31
N PHE A 4 2.17 11.05 16.44
CA PHE A 4 2.14 11.43 15.03
C PHE A 4 2.81 10.35 14.17
N PRO A 5 2.27 10.05 12.98
CA PRO A 5 2.87 9.11 12.06
C PRO A 5 4.26 9.59 11.62
N LEU A 6 5.21 8.66 11.51
CA LEU A 6 6.54 8.97 11.00
C LEU A 6 6.41 9.29 9.50
N ARG A 7 6.74 10.53 9.11
CA ARG A 7 6.71 10.94 7.70
C ARG A 7 8.09 10.71 7.09
N ALA A 8 8.13 10.06 5.94
CA ALA A 8 9.32 10.06 5.09
C ALA A 8 9.61 11.52 4.62
N PRO A 9 10.84 11.84 4.17
CA PRO A 9 11.17 13.18 3.69
C PRO A 9 10.09 13.73 2.76
N ALA A 10 9.59 14.93 3.07
CA ALA A 10 8.46 15.57 2.40
C ALA A 10 8.81 16.08 0.99
N THR A 11 9.92 15.63 0.39
CA THR A 11 10.19 15.91 -1.01
C THR A 11 9.08 15.28 -1.83
N ALA A 12 8.22 16.17 -2.31
CA ALA A 12 7.09 15.97 -3.20
C ALA A 12 7.40 15.08 -4.43
N GLU A 13 8.68 14.87 -4.75
CA GLU A 13 9.12 14.12 -5.91
C GLU A 13 9.24 12.60 -5.70
N PHE A 14 8.83 12.02 -4.56
CA PHE A 14 8.80 10.56 -4.47
C PHE A 14 7.72 9.98 -5.40
N SER A 15 8.14 9.75 -6.65
CA SER A 15 7.44 9.04 -7.69
C SER A 15 8.18 7.72 -7.92
N PRO A 16 7.61 6.59 -7.46
CA PRO A 16 8.28 5.30 -7.57
C PRO A 16 8.34 4.77 -9.02
N GLY A 17 7.77 5.49 -9.98
CA GLY A 17 7.67 5.07 -11.37
C GLY A 17 6.79 3.84 -11.55
N ALA A 18 7.07 3.07 -12.61
CA ALA A 18 6.32 1.87 -12.95
C ALA A 18 6.84 0.59 -12.27
N SER A 19 7.97 0.66 -11.54
CA SER A 19 8.57 -0.50 -10.90
C SER A 19 9.10 -0.13 -9.52
N PHE A 20 8.56 -0.75 -8.47
CA PHE A 20 8.97 -0.50 -7.09
C PHE A 20 8.54 -1.61 -6.13
N THR A 21 9.11 -1.57 -4.93
CA THR A 21 8.73 -2.40 -3.80
C THR A 21 8.43 -1.54 -2.57
N LEU A 22 7.30 -1.80 -1.91
CA LEU A 22 7.04 -1.38 -0.53
C LEU A 22 7.30 -2.57 0.38
N GLU A 23 8.18 -2.47 1.36
CA GLU A 23 8.41 -3.56 2.29
C GLU A 23 8.70 -3.10 3.72
N GLY A 24 8.39 -3.98 4.67
CA GLY A 24 8.65 -3.74 6.08
C GLY A 24 8.28 -4.92 6.96
N TRP A 25 8.72 -4.85 8.21
CA TRP A 25 8.24 -5.73 9.28
C TRP A 25 7.12 -5.02 10.03
N PHE A 26 6.00 -5.71 10.23
CA PHE A 26 4.84 -5.15 10.93
C PHE A 26 4.40 -6.06 12.07
N TYR A 27 3.89 -5.44 13.13
CA TYR A 27 3.36 -6.10 14.32
C TYR A 27 1.94 -5.60 14.59
N LEU A 28 0.93 -6.38 14.22
CA LEU A 28 -0.47 -6.04 14.46
C LEU A 28 -0.94 -6.56 15.81
N THR A 29 -1.53 -5.70 16.64
CA THR A 29 -2.08 -6.09 17.96
C THR A 29 -3.56 -6.46 17.91
N ARG A 30 -4.28 -5.94 16.90
CA ARG A 30 -5.70 -6.19 16.63
C ARG A 30 -5.98 -5.98 15.14
N ASN A 31 -7.08 -6.53 14.67
CA ASN A 31 -7.63 -6.21 13.36
C ASN A 31 -8.04 -4.74 13.35
N THR A 32 -7.61 -4.00 12.33
CA THR A 32 -7.95 -2.58 12.19
C THR A 32 -8.35 -2.34 10.73
N PRO A 33 -9.66 -2.30 10.42
CA PRO A 33 -10.16 -2.03 9.09
C PRO A 33 -9.46 -0.86 8.41
N PHE A 34 -9.04 -1.05 7.16
CA PHE A 34 -8.39 -0.01 6.33
C PHE A 34 -7.13 0.62 6.92
N ALA A 35 -6.49 0.03 7.95
CA ALA A 35 -5.28 0.58 8.54
C ALA A 35 -4.14 0.64 7.52
N TRP A 36 -3.47 1.78 7.43
CA TRP A 36 -2.39 1.97 6.48
C TRP A 36 -1.07 1.48 7.09
N LEU A 37 -0.42 0.55 6.41
CA LEU A 37 0.92 0.12 6.79
C LEU A 37 1.94 1.12 6.24
N MET A 38 1.86 1.41 4.94
CA MET A 38 2.64 2.47 4.29
C MET A 38 2.06 2.83 2.91
N GLY A 39 2.22 4.06 2.46
CA GLY A 39 1.72 4.44 1.13
C GLY A 39 1.52 5.93 0.95
N LYS A 40 0.81 6.27 -0.14
CA LYS A 40 0.54 7.63 -0.57
C LYS A 40 -0.89 7.76 -1.09
N GLY A 41 -1.66 8.63 -0.45
CA GLY A 41 -2.99 9.03 -0.89
C GLY A 41 -2.96 9.99 -2.10
N LEU A 42 -4.14 10.46 -2.50
CA LEU A 42 -4.30 11.56 -3.47
C LEU A 42 -4.86 12.81 -2.78
N ALA A 43 -4.51 13.99 -3.31
CA ALA A 43 -4.91 15.29 -2.78
C ALA A 43 -6.30 15.70 -3.30
N ALA A 44 -7.36 14.95 -3.00
CA ALA A 44 -8.75 15.43 -3.05
C ALA A 44 -9.73 14.32 -2.62
N GLY A 45 -10.78 14.71 -1.90
CA GLY A 45 -12.04 13.97 -1.90
C GLY A 45 -12.74 14.14 -3.25
N GLY A 46 -13.22 13.04 -3.82
CA GLY A 46 -13.81 12.97 -5.16
C GLY A 46 -14.15 11.52 -5.51
N PRO A 47 -14.67 11.22 -6.71
CA PRO A 47 -14.89 9.83 -7.12
C PRO A 47 -13.56 9.09 -7.21
N ASP A 48 -13.65 7.75 -7.13
CA ASP A 48 -12.54 6.79 -7.30
C ASP A 48 -11.48 7.30 -8.29
N PRO A 49 -10.18 7.28 -7.95
CA PRO A 49 -9.55 6.60 -6.79
C PRO A 49 -9.14 7.54 -5.64
N PHE A 50 -9.19 7.04 -4.39
CA PHE A 50 -8.82 7.81 -3.19
C PHE A 50 -7.33 7.73 -2.81
N LEU A 51 -6.56 6.87 -3.47
CA LEU A 51 -5.14 6.66 -3.20
C LEU A 51 -4.34 6.42 -4.47
N SER A 52 -3.03 6.70 -4.43
CA SER A 52 -2.11 6.44 -5.54
C SER A 52 -1.55 5.02 -5.44
N PHE A 53 -0.88 4.71 -4.35
CA PHE A 53 -0.43 3.36 -4.03
C PHE A 53 -0.32 3.19 -2.52
N ALA A 54 -0.73 2.04 -2.01
CA ALA A 54 -0.69 1.78 -0.57
C ALA A 54 -0.62 0.29 -0.26
N LEU A 55 0.16 -0.03 0.77
CA LEU A 55 0.08 -1.27 1.51
C LEU A 55 -0.76 -1.00 2.77
N LEU A 56 -1.92 -1.65 2.87
CA LEU A 56 -2.90 -1.44 3.93
C LEU A 56 -3.55 -2.76 4.35
N LEU A 57 -4.41 -2.71 5.37
CA LEU A 57 -5.32 -3.81 5.70
C LEU A 57 -6.63 -3.67 4.91
N ASN A 58 -7.27 -4.79 4.61
CA ASN A 58 -8.58 -4.82 3.95
C ASN A 58 -9.71 -4.29 4.86
N ASP A 59 -10.94 -4.39 4.36
CA ASP A 59 -12.17 -3.86 4.94
C ASP A 59 -12.55 -4.44 6.31
N ASP A 60 -12.16 -5.68 6.62
CA ASP A 60 -12.31 -6.27 7.96
C ASP A 60 -11.04 -6.18 8.80
N GLY A 61 -9.96 -5.62 8.25
CA GLY A 61 -8.68 -5.43 8.93
C GLY A 61 -7.90 -6.73 9.15
N THR A 62 -8.25 -7.83 8.48
CA THR A 62 -7.64 -9.15 8.72
C THR A 62 -6.52 -9.50 7.74
N ARG A 63 -6.48 -8.92 6.55
CA ARG A 63 -5.58 -9.31 5.46
C ARG A 63 -4.83 -8.10 4.93
N VAL A 64 -3.58 -8.33 4.53
CA VAL A 64 -2.80 -7.33 3.78
C VAL A 64 -3.43 -7.14 2.40
N ARG A 65 -3.57 -5.89 2.00
CA ARG A 65 -3.96 -5.46 0.65
C ARG A 65 -2.91 -4.49 0.10
N PHE A 66 -2.51 -4.72 -1.13
CA PHE A 66 -1.76 -3.76 -1.93
C PHE A 66 -2.68 -3.15 -2.96
N THR A 67 -2.81 -1.83 -2.95
CA THR A 67 -3.62 -1.09 -3.91
C THR A 67 -2.71 -0.19 -4.75
N THR A 68 -2.96 -0.13 -6.06
CA THR A 68 -2.31 0.79 -7.00
C THR A 68 -3.34 1.47 -7.90
N SER A 69 -3.06 2.71 -8.32
CA SER A 69 -3.93 3.49 -9.18
C SER A 69 -3.16 4.57 -9.96
N THR A 70 -3.56 4.79 -11.22
CA THR A 70 -3.03 5.86 -12.07
C THR A 70 -3.69 7.22 -11.81
N GLY A 71 -4.59 7.33 -10.82
CA GLY A 71 -5.36 8.56 -10.55
C GLY A 71 -6.60 8.75 -11.43
N THR A 72 -6.77 7.91 -12.47
CA THR A 72 -7.97 7.92 -13.32
C THR A 72 -9.07 7.05 -12.71
N ALA A 73 -10.34 7.44 -12.86
CA ALA A 73 -11.47 6.63 -12.41
C ALA A 73 -11.45 5.21 -13.01
N GLY A 74 -11.68 4.19 -12.18
CA GLY A 74 -11.64 2.77 -12.56
C GLY A 74 -10.23 2.20 -12.71
N SER A 75 -9.17 2.96 -12.44
CA SER A 75 -7.78 2.49 -12.53
C SER A 75 -7.32 1.70 -11.30
N ALA A 76 -8.01 1.84 -10.16
CA ALA A 76 -7.62 1.18 -8.92
C ALA A 76 -7.60 -0.35 -9.06
N ARG A 77 -6.54 -0.98 -8.58
CA ARG A 77 -6.39 -2.43 -8.52
C ARG A 77 -5.95 -2.83 -7.12
N ASP A 78 -6.71 -3.76 -6.54
CA ASP A 78 -6.44 -4.35 -5.24
C ASP A 78 -5.87 -5.76 -5.41
N LEU A 79 -4.78 -6.04 -4.71
CA LEU A 79 -4.23 -7.38 -4.52
C LEU A 79 -4.24 -7.71 -3.03
N THR A 80 -5.08 -8.66 -2.61
CA THR A 80 -5.23 -9.03 -1.19
C THR A 80 -4.59 -10.39 -0.93
N ALA A 81 -3.85 -10.51 0.19
CA ALA A 81 -3.31 -11.78 0.65
C ALA A 81 -4.43 -12.81 0.88
N PRO A 82 -4.22 -14.10 0.56
CA PRO A 82 -5.23 -15.13 0.77
C PRO A 82 -5.42 -15.48 2.25
N THR A 83 -4.39 -15.28 3.06
CA THR A 83 -4.37 -15.61 4.50
C THR A 83 -4.42 -14.36 5.36
N ALA A 84 -4.98 -14.51 6.57
CA ALA A 84 -5.02 -13.43 7.55
C ALA A 84 -3.60 -13.05 8.03
N PHE A 85 -3.39 -11.76 8.27
CA PHE A 85 -2.20 -11.22 8.92
C PHE A 85 -2.16 -11.73 10.37
N PRO A 86 -1.09 -12.44 10.79
CA PRO A 86 -0.97 -12.93 12.16
C PRO A 86 -0.93 -11.80 13.20
N LEU A 87 -1.81 -11.85 14.19
CA LEU A 87 -1.74 -10.92 15.32
C LEU A 87 -0.58 -11.28 16.25
N ARG A 88 -0.05 -10.24 16.91
CA ARG A 88 0.99 -10.31 17.95
C ARG A 88 2.27 -11.02 17.51
N THR A 89 2.56 -11.01 16.20
CA THR A 89 3.71 -11.67 15.59
C THR A 89 4.34 -10.72 14.59
N TRP A 90 5.66 -10.53 14.66
CA TRP A 90 6.38 -9.81 13.62
C TRP A 90 6.30 -10.58 12.30
N THR A 91 5.76 -9.93 11.28
CA THR A 91 5.61 -10.51 9.94
C THR A 91 6.21 -9.54 8.93
N HIS A 92 7.12 -10.04 8.09
CA HIS A 92 7.63 -9.28 6.95
C HIS A 92 6.60 -9.31 5.83
N VAL A 93 6.37 -8.15 5.21
CA VAL A 93 5.47 -8.00 4.07
C VAL A 93 6.18 -7.18 3.01
N ALA A 94 6.08 -7.62 1.77
CA ALA A 94 6.51 -6.85 0.61
C ALA A 94 5.42 -6.80 -0.47
N ALA A 95 5.19 -5.63 -1.05
CA ALA A 95 4.32 -5.39 -2.17
C ALA A 95 5.13 -4.84 -3.34
N VAL A 96 5.08 -5.52 -4.48
CA VAL A 96 5.90 -5.24 -5.66
C VAL A 96 4.99 -4.82 -6.80
N LEU A 97 5.35 -3.75 -7.51
CA LEU A 97 4.86 -3.43 -8.84
C LEU A 97 6.00 -3.64 -9.84
N GLU A 98 5.73 -4.36 -10.93
CA GLU A 98 6.68 -4.63 -12.00
C GLU A 98 6.15 -4.04 -13.32
N ASN A 99 6.90 -3.11 -13.91
CA ASN A 99 6.64 -2.51 -15.22
C ASN A 99 5.23 -1.92 -15.39
N GLY A 100 4.59 -1.50 -14.30
CA GLY A 100 3.24 -0.93 -14.29
C GLY A 100 2.13 -1.93 -14.61
N THR A 101 2.44 -3.22 -14.69
CA THR A 101 1.50 -4.24 -15.21
C THR A 101 1.25 -5.38 -14.24
N THR A 102 2.26 -5.80 -13.47
CA THR A 102 2.16 -6.96 -12.58
C THR A 102 2.38 -6.54 -11.14
N THR A 103 1.52 -7.01 -10.24
CA THR A 103 1.66 -6.80 -8.81
C THR A 103 1.91 -8.11 -8.09
N ARG A 104 2.77 -8.11 -7.07
CA ARG A 104 2.99 -9.28 -6.20
C ARG A 104 2.90 -8.87 -4.74
N LEU A 105 2.40 -9.78 -3.92
CA LEU A 105 2.40 -9.65 -2.48
C LEU A 105 3.18 -10.81 -1.89
N LEU A 106 4.10 -10.50 -0.98
CA LEU A 106 4.93 -11.45 -0.28
C LEU A 106 4.71 -11.34 1.23
N THR A 107 4.69 -12.49 1.89
CA THR A 107 4.67 -12.61 3.35
C THR A 107 5.83 -13.50 3.78
N ASN A 108 6.71 -12.99 4.67
CA ASN A 108 7.93 -13.67 5.10
C ASN A 108 8.75 -14.22 3.91
N GLY A 109 8.94 -13.40 2.89
CA GLY A 109 9.72 -13.73 1.69
C GLY A 109 9.04 -14.65 0.67
N THR A 110 7.84 -15.18 0.94
CA THR A 110 7.11 -16.05 0.00
C THR A 110 6.03 -15.26 -0.74
N VAL A 111 5.96 -15.39 -2.08
CA VAL A 111 4.85 -14.82 -2.88
C VAL A 111 3.55 -15.51 -2.50
N VAL A 112 2.61 -14.76 -1.94
CA VAL A 112 1.30 -15.25 -1.50
C VAL A 112 0.15 -14.84 -2.43
N ALA A 113 0.36 -13.81 -3.26
CA ALA A 113 -0.61 -13.37 -4.25
C ALA A 113 0.06 -12.67 -5.44
N THR A 114 -0.56 -12.78 -6.61
CA THR A 114 -0.17 -12.09 -7.85
C THR A 114 -1.40 -11.47 -8.50
N GLY A 115 -1.24 -10.29 -9.10
CA GLY A 115 -2.32 -9.54 -9.73
C GLY A 115 -1.83 -8.65 -10.86
N THR A 116 -2.74 -7.83 -11.37
CA THR A 116 -2.45 -6.87 -12.44
C THR A 116 -2.56 -5.43 -11.95
N ALA A 117 -1.81 -4.53 -12.58
CA ALA A 117 -1.92 -3.09 -12.44
C ALA A 117 -2.31 -2.45 -13.77
N THR A 118 -2.78 -1.21 -13.71
CA THR A 118 -3.22 -0.43 -14.87
C THR A 118 -2.17 0.58 -15.37
N GLY A 119 -1.02 0.67 -14.69
CA GLY A 119 0.08 1.56 -15.04
C GLY A 119 0.89 2.00 -13.83
N ALA A 120 1.77 2.98 -14.05
CA ALA A 120 2.50 3.64 -12.98
C ALA A 120 1.53 4.43 -12.08
N PRO A 121 1.70 4.39 -10.74
CA PRO A 121 0.86 5.19 -9.86
C PRO A 121 1.00 6.69 -10.10
N LEU A 122 -0.08 7.44 -9.89
CA LEU A 122 -0.05 8.90 -10.05
C LEU A 122 0.97 9.55 -9.11
N SER A 123 1.86 10.37 -9.65
CA SER A 123 2.71 11.25 -8.84
C SER A 123 1.86 12.39 -8.27
N ALA A 124 1.71 12.42 -6.94
CA ALA A 124 0.85 13.40 -6.26
C ALA A 124 1.69 14.34 -5.36
N PRO A 125 2.49 15.26 -5.90
CA PRO A 125 3.58 15.91 -5.17
C PRO A 125 3.21 16.59 -3.83
N SER A 126 1.98 17.06 -3.69
CA SER A 126 1.48 17.68 -2.46
C SER A 126 1.14 16.70 -1.31
N VAL A 127 1.12 15.39 -1.56
CA VAL A 127 0.79 14.37 -0.55
C VAL A 127 2.07 13.67 -0.06
N PRO A 128 2.38 13.65 1.24
CA PRO A 128 3.53 12.91 1.73
C PRO A 128 3.30 11.40 1.68
N PHE A 129 4.38 10.64 1.59
CA PHE A 129 4.37 9.21 1.89
C PHE A 129 4.23 9.02 3.41
N GLY A 130 3.26 8.20 3.83
CA GLY A 130 2.99 7.89 5.24
C GLY A 130 3.38 6.46 5.59
N VAL A 131 3.75 6.24 6.85
CA VAL A 131 3.97 4.93 7.46
C VAL A 131 3.19 4.86 8.77
N GLY A 132 2.37 3.82 8.94
CA GLY A 132 1.56 3.58 10.14
C GLY A 132 0.58 4.73 10.44
N ILE A 133 -0.33 5.02 9.51
CA ILE A 133 -1.35 6.08 9.65
C ILE A 133 -2.72 5.52 10.00
#